data_AF-A0A7Y3G0P3-F1
#
_entry.id   AF-A0A7Y3G0P3-F1
#
_cell.length_a   1.000
_cell.length_b   1.000
_cell.length_c   1.000
_cell.angle_alpha   90.00
_cell.angle_beta   90.00
_cell.angle_gamma   90.00
#
_symmetry.space_group_name_H-M   'P 1'
#
loop_
_entity.id
_entity.type
_entity.pdbx_description
1 polymer ?
#
loop_
_entity_poly.entity_id
_entity_poly.type
_entity_poly.pdbx_seq_one_letter_code
_entity_poly.pdbx_strand_id
1 'polypeptide(L)'
;MFERFTERARRAVVLAQEEARSLNHNYIGTEHILLGLIDESDGLAAIALGRHRIEQASLRSHVVAIVGQGEQSPSGHVPFTPRAKEILEASLRESRQLGHNYIGTEHILLALIDEGEGVGAQVLLAAGANLTDIRDTVVDLLSGVKPEHQGNADPSGPRPGSRQSVQIDGLRHRSPIPAASRIGPFLTSSIIVGLDPATGELPGSTEEQISNVFGHIGAILAQAGAGWDDIAEVTFAMIDLEERGLIGPPWLEHFPDENSRPAREVQQRSGLAGGARITARFTAYLSQ
;
A
#
# COMPACT_ATOMS: atom_id res chain seq x y z
N MET A 1 16.65 -8.11 22.27
CA MET A 1 15.89 -7.00 21.66
C MET A 1 15.85 -7.12 20.13
N PHE A 2 16.99 -7.23 19.44
CA PHE A 2 17.05 -7.19 17.97
C PHE A 2 16.86 -8.52 17.22
N GLU A 3 16.51 -9.63 17.88
CA GLU A 3 16.44 -10.96 17.24
C GLU A 3 15.45 -11.00 16.06
N ARG A 4 14.39 -10.20 16.10
CA ARG A 4 13.39 -10.09 15.02
C ARG A 4 13.75 -9.07 13.94
N PHE A 5 14.81 -8.28 14.12
CA PHE A 5 15.21 -7.26 13.16
C PHE A 5 15.92 -7.95 11.98
N THR A 6 15.62 -7.50 10.77
CA THR A 6 16.38 -7.86 9.56
C THR A 6 17.80 -7.32 9.65
N GLU A 7 18.72 -7.86 8.85
CA GLU A 7 20.10 -7.36 8.78
C GLU A 7 20.16 -5.88 8.42
N ARG A 8 19.32 -5.42 7.47
CA ARG A 8 19.21 -4.00 7.11
C ARG A 8 18.70 -3.14 8.26
N ALA A 9 17.69 -3.60 8.99
CA ALA A 9 17.18 -2.87 10.16
C ALA A 9 18.23 -2.78 11.29
N ARG A 10 19.02 -3.84 11.51
CA ARG A 10 20.15 -3.78 12.46
C ARG A 10 21.23 -2.82 11.99
N ARG A 11 21.56 -2.83 10.70
CA ARG A 11 22.53 -1.92 10.09
C ARG A 11 22.09 -0.46 10.23
N ALA A 12 20.83 -0.14 9.94
CA ALA A 12 20.28 1.21 10.15
C ALA A 12 20.43 1.70 11.62
N VAL A 13 20.28 0.81 12.60
CA VAL A 13 20.48 1.15 14.02
C VAL A 13 21.97 1.41 14.34
N VAL A 14 22.89 0.68 13.72
CA VAL A 14 24.33 0.95 13.83
C VAL A 14 24.68 2.29 13.18
N LEU A 15 24.15 2.57 12.00
CA LEU A 15 24.33 3.86 11.30
C LEU A 15 23.76 5.02 12.12
N ALA A 16 22.63 4.83 12.80
CA ALA A 16 22.11 5.83 13.74
C ALA A 16 23.09 6.16 14.89
N GLN A 17 23.79 5.14 15.41
CA GLN A 17 24.83 5.36 16.42
C GLN A 17 26.04 6.12 15.84
N GLU A 18 26.45 5.80 14.61
CA GLU A 18 27.53 6.50 13.91
C GLU A 18 27.18 7.96 13.65
N GLU A 19 25.93 8.25 13.24
CA GLU A 19 25.42 9.60 13.04
C GLU A 19 25.43 10.40 14.35
N ALA A 20 24.97 9.82 15.46
CA ALA A 20 25.04 10.45 16.78
C ALA A 20 26.48 10.81 17.18
N ARG A 21 27.44 9.91 16.95
CA ARG A 21 28.86 10.19 17.19
C ARG A 21 29.39 11.30 16.28
N SER A 22 29.03 11.27 15.00
CA SER A 22 29.51 12.24 14.02
C SER A 22 28.97 13.65 14.27
N LEU A 23 27.78 13.75 14.88
CA LEU A 23 27.17 15.00 15.33
C LEU A 23 27.59 15.39 16.77
N ASN A 24 28.47 14.60 17.40
CA ASN A 24 28.92 14.77 18.78
C ASN A 24 27.78 14.75 19.82
N HIS A 25 26.70 14.02 19.54
CA HIS A 25 25.59 13.82 20.46
C HIS A 25 25.85 12.63 21.38
N ASN A 26 25.70 12.83 22.68
CA ASN A 26 25.93 11.80 23.72
C ASN A 26 24.72 10.89 23.97
N TYR A 27 23.74 10.89 23.07
CA TYR A 27 22.56 10.03 23.07
C TYR A 27 22.18 9.65 21.64
N ILE A 28 21.43 8.56 21.48
CA ILE A 28 20.79 8.19 20.21
C ILE A 28 19.31 8.54 20.31
N GLY A 29 18.94 9.60 19.60
CA GLY A 29 17.57 10.11 19.49
C GLY A 29 16.85 9.62 18.24
N THR A 30 15.60 10.07 18.09
CA THR A 30 14.71 9.74 16.97
C THR A 30 15.25 10.22 15.61
N GLU A 31 15.92 11.37 15.62
CA GLU A 31 16.60 12.01 14.50
C GLU A 31 17.80 11.21 14.02
N HIS A 32 18.53 10.57 14.93
CA HIS A 32 19.62 9.67 14.57
C HIS A 32 19.10 8.38 13.95
N ILE A 33 17.99 7.84 14.48
CA ILE A 33 17.31 6.68 13.86
C ILE A 33 16.90 7.03 12.43
N LEU A 34 16.31 8.21 12.20
CA LEU A 34 15.95 8.67 10.87
C LEU A 34 17.18 8.76 9.94
N LEU A 35 18.29 9.35 10.40
CA LEU A 35 19.53 9.43 9.62
C LEU A 35 20.09 8.04 9.29
N GLY A 36 20.06 7.11 10.25
CA GLY A 36 20.48 5.72 10.01
C GLY A 36 19.57 4.97 9.03
N LEU A 37 18.27 5.27 9.02
CA LEU A 37 17.31 4.68 8.08
C LEU A 37 17.52 5.15 6.63
N ILE A 38 17.86 6.42 6.42
CA ILE A 38 18.12 6.94 5.07
C ILE A 38 19.51 6.53 4.56
N ASP A 39 20.49 6.36 5.45
CA ASP A 39 21.85 5.92 5.10
C ASP A 39 21.93 4.41 4.77
N GLU A 40 20.99 3.61 5.28
CA GLU A 40 20.73 2.26 4.77
C GLU A 40 20.00 2.34 3.40
N SER A 41 20.74 2.71 2.35
CA SER A 41 20.23 3.04 1.01
C SER A 41 19.39 1.94 0.34
N ASP A 42 19.67 0.67 0.68
CA ASP A 42 18.95 -0.50 0.17
C ASP A 42 17.70 -0.85 1.00
N GLY A 43 17.46 -0.11 2.08
CA GLY A 43 16.30 -0.22 2.95
C GLY A 43 15.04 0.38 2.33
N LEU A 44 13.90 -0.22 2.60
CA LEU A 44 12.61 0.25 2.11
C LEU A 44 12.24 1.64 2.67
N ALA A 45 12.75 1.98 3.86
CA ALA A 45 12.66 3.33 4.42
C ALA A 45 13.40 4.38 3.55
N ALA A 46 14.66 4.13 3.19
CA ALA A 46 15.43 5.02 2.32
C ALA A 46 14.76 5.19 0.95
N ILE A 47 14.25 4.10 0.37
CA ILE A 47 13.50 4.13 -0.89
C ILE A 47 12.24 4.99 -0.77
N ALA A 48 11.48 4.86 0.32
CA ALA A 48 10.28 5.64 0.56
C ALA A 48 10.60 7.14 0.70
N LEU A 49 11.59 7.49 1.50
CA LEU A 49 12.04 8.87 1.69
C LEU A 49 12.55 9.49 0.38
N GLY A 50 13.32 8.73 -0.41
CA GLY A 50 13.84 9.18 -1.70
C GLY A 50 12.75 9.49 -2.73
N ARG A 51 11.60 8.79 -2.70
CA ARG A 51 10.45 9.10 -3.58
C ARG A 51 9.82 10.46 -3.28
N HIS A 52 9.95 10.93 -2.04
CA HIS A 52 9.54 12.26 -1.61
C HIS A 52 10.65 13.31 -1.75
N ARG A 53 11.72 12.98 -2.49
CA ARG A 53 12.91 13.84 -2.70
C ARG A 53 13.56 14.27 -1.38
N ILE A 54 13.45 13.43 -0.36
CA ILE A 54 14.12 13.64 0.93
C ILE A 54 15.51 13.06 0.82
N GLU A 55 16.52 13.91 0.99
CA GLU A 55 17.92 13.56 0.87
C GLU A 55 18.63 13.59 2.24
N GLN A 56 19.58 12.68 2.44
CA GLN A 56 20.34 12.56 3.70
C GLN A 56 21.02 13.88 4.10
N ALA A 57 21.64 14.58 3.15
CA ALA A 57 22.29 15.86 3.40
C ALA A 57 21.32 16.93 3.91
N SER A 58 20.09 16.94 3.36
CA SER A 58 19.02 17.83 3.82
C SER A 58 18.60 17.48 5.25
N LEU A 59 18.30 16.20 5.52
CA LEU A 59 17.91 15.77 6.88
C LEU A 59 18.99 16.10 7.91
N ARG A 60 20.25 15.82 7.61
CA ARG A 60 21.38 16.12 8.51
C ARG A 60 21.51 17.61 8.79
N SER A 61 21.30 18.46 7.78
CA SER A 61 21.31 19.91 7.95
C SER A 61 20.19 20.39 8.87
N HIS A 62 18.99 19.82 8.75
CA HIS A 62 17.86 20.12 9.64
C HIS A 62 18.10 19.61 11.08
N VAL A 63 18.74 18.45 11.26
CA VAL A 63 19.14 17.97 12.60
C VAL A 63 20.07 18.98 13.27
N VAL A 64 21.12 19.44 12.56
CA VAL A 64 22.04 20.44 13.10
C VAL A 64 21.32 21.78 13.38
N ALA A 65 20.37 22.18 12.55
CA ALA A 65 19.61 23.40 12.78
C ALA A 65 18.68 23.32 14.02
N ILE A 66 18.08 22.16 14.28
CA ILE A 66 17.10 21.97 15.37
C ILE A 66 17.80 21.63 16.70
N VAL A 67 18.78 20.73 16.67
CA VAL A 67 19.45 20.18 17.86
C VAL A 67 20.80 20.85 18.12
N GLY A 68 21.47 21.34 17.08
CA GLY A 68 22.86 21.80 17.13
C GLY A 68 23.86 20.70 16.76
N GLN A 69 25.15 21.05 16.83
CA GLN A 69 26.26 20.12 16.82
C GLN A 69 26.90 20.11 18.20
N GLY A 70 27.20 18.93 18.75
CA GLY A 70 27.87 18.82 20.04
C GLY A 70 29.34 19.27 19.98
N GLU A 71 29.89 19.63 21.15
CA GLU A 71 31.25 20.16 21.25
C GLU A 71 32.33 19.07 21.19
N GLN A 72 32.03 17.86 21.67
CA GLN A 72 33.00 16.76 21.78
C GLN A 72 32.37 15.42 21.45
N SER A 73 33.09 14.59 20.68
CA SER A 73 32.63 13.25 20.36
C SER A 73 32.53 12.38 21.63
N PRO A 74 31.43 11.66 21.85
CA PRO A 74 31.26 10.82 23.03
C PRO A 74 32.27 9.67 23.09
N SER A 75 32.94 9.49 24.22
CA SER A 75 33.73 8.31 24.53
C SER A 75 32.86 7.20 25.13
N GLY A 76 33.02 5.95 24.69
CA GLY A 76 32.31 4.80 25.27
C GLY A 76 30.89 4.58 24.72
N HIS A 77 30.00 4.03 25.54
CA HIS A 77 28.64 3.67 25.14
C HIS A 77 27.72 4.90 25.01
N VAL A 78 27.00 5.00 23.90
CA VAL A 78 26.01 6.05 23.64
C VAL A 78 24.62 5.44 23.79
N PRO A 79 23.82 5.82 24.81
CA PRO A 79 22.53 5.20 25.07
C PRO A 79 21.42 5.76 24.17
N PHE A 80 20.41 4.95 23.89
CA PHE A 80 19.15 5.44 23.29
C PHE A 80 18.35 6.27 24.29
N THR A 81 17.74 7.36 23.80
CA THR A 81 16.71 8.10 24.53
C THR A 81 15.47 7.23 24.78
N PRO A 82 14.63 7.54 25.79
CA PRO A 82 13.37 6.82 26.01
C PRO A 82 12.48 6.78 24.76
N ARG A 83 12.32 7.91 24.07
CA ARG A 83 11.50 8.02 22.85
C ARG A 83 12.08 7.20 21.69
N ALA A 84 13.41 7.18 21.53
CA ALA A 84 14.05 6.31 20.54
C ALA A 84 13.84 4.82 20.81
N LYS A 85 13.86 4.39 22.09
CA LYS A 85 13.53 3.00 22.47
C LYS A 85 12.07 2.68 22.17
N GLU A 86 11.16 3.61 22.46
CA GLU A 86 9.75 3.47 22.17
C GLU A 86 9.49 3.26 20.68
N ILE A 87 10.15 4.00 19.78
CA ILE A 87 10.05 3.80 18.32
C ILE A 87 10.50 2.38 17.94
N LEU A 88 11.62 1.90 18.47
CA LEU A 88 12.12 0.56 18.18
C LEU A 88 11.16 -0.53 18.69
N GLU A 89 10.52 -0.32 19.85
CA GLU A 89 9.50 -1.23 20.39
C GLU A 89 8.18 -1.15 19.59
N ALA A 90 7.77 0.04 19.18
CA ALA A 90 6.59 0.29 18.36
C ALA A 90 6.71 -0.33 16.96
N SER A 91 7.92 -0.43 16.40
CA SER A 91 8.17 -1.10 15.11
C SER A 91 7.72 -2.57 15.09
N LEU A 92 7.66 -3.24 16.26
CA LEU A 92 7.08 -4.59 16.36
C LEU A 92 5.55 -4.58 16.20
N ARG A 93 4.88 -3.52 16.66
CA ARG A 93 3.43 -3.37 16.46
C ARG A 93 3.14 -3.11 14.99
N GLU A 94 3.90 -2.22 14.35
CA GLU A 94 3.81 -1.96 12.91
C GLU A 94 3.99 -3.25 12.10
N SER A 95 5.02 -4.03 12.39
CA SER A 95 5.26 -5.29 11.67
C SER A 95 4.11 -6.27 11.81
N ARG A 96 3.52 -6.38 13.01
CA ARG A 96 2.38 -7.28 13.27
C ARG A 96 1.10 -6.83 12.60
N GLN A 97 0.82 -5.53 12.59
CA GLN A 97 -0.35 -4.96 11.90
C GLN A 97 -0.28 -5.24 10.39
N LEU A 98 0.93 -5.24 9.83
CA LEU A 98 1.19 -5.58 8.43
C LEU A 98 1.33 -7.09 8.16
N GLY A 99 1.15 -7.95 9.18
CA GLY A 99 1.25 -9.40 9.03
C GLY A 99 2.67 -9.94 8.89
N HIS A 100 3.70 -9.14 9.15
CA HIS A 100 5.10 -9.51 9.07
C HIS A 100 5.62 -10.09 10.40
N ASN A 101 6.40 -11.18 10.30
CA ASN A 101 7.05 -11.83 11.44
C ASN A 101 8.48 -11.32 11.72
N TYR A 102 8.93 -10.31 10.96
CA TYR A 102 10.23 -9.65 11.06
C TYR A 102 10.07 -8.13 11.17
N ILE A 103 11.12 -7.44 11.63
CA ILE A 103 11.19 -5.98 11.69
C ILE A 103 12.18 -5.48 10.63
N GLY A 104 11.67 -4.83 9.59
CA GLY A 104 12.45 -4.14 8.57
C GLY A 104 12.59 -2.64 8.83
N THR A 105 13.32 -1.96 7.96
CA THR A 105 13.53 -0.50 8.00
C THR A 105 12.22 0.28 7.91
N GLU A 106 11.27 -0.23 7.14
CA GLU A 106 9.92 0.27 6.93
C GLU A 106 9.11 0.37 8.22
N HIS A 107 9.19 -0.64 9.08
CA HIS A 107 8.43 -0.67 10.32
C HIS A 107 8.99 0.34 11.32
N ILE A 108 10.30 0.57 11.29
CA ILE A 108 10.95 1.59 12.12
C ILE A 108 10.55 2.99 11.63
N LEU A 109 10.53 3.22 10.31
CA LEU A 109 10.08 4.49 9.74
C LEU A 109 8.59 4.76 10.04
N LEU A 110 7.73 3.75 9.91
CA LEU A 110 6.30 3.86 10.24
C LEU A 110 6.10 4.18 11.72
N ALA A 111 6.84 3.52 12.62
CA ALA A 111 6.79 3.81 14.04
C ALA A 111 7.27 5.23 14.39
N LEU A 112 8.30 5.74 13.68
CA LEU A 112 8.78 7.11 13.83
C LEU A 112 7.74 8.14 13.38
N ILE A 113 7.04 7.86 12.28
CA ILE A 113 5.97 8.70 11.74
C ILE A 113 4.76 8.72 12.68
N ASP A 114 4.35 7.55 13.20
CA ASP A 114 3.20 7.41 14.09
C ASP A 114 3.44 8.07 15.45
N GLU A 115 4.68 8.01 15.95
CA GLU A 115 5.10 8.71 17.17
C GLU A 115 4.99 10.24 17.01
N GLY A 116 5.43 10.78 15.87
CA GLY A 116 5.03 12.10 15.35
C GLY A 116 5.55 13.34 16.09
N GLU A 117 5.96 13.24 17.35
CA GLU A 117 6.38 14.39 18.17
C GLU A 117 7.91 14.49 18.34
N GLY A 118 8.64 13.39 18.11
CA GLY A 118 10.09 13.33 18.20
C GLY A 118 10.80 14.23 17.19
N VAL A 119 12.06 14.54 17.48
CA VAL A 119 12.91 15.36 16.60
C VAL A 119 13.01 14.76 15.20
N GLY A 120 13.00 13.44 15.05
CA GLY A 120 12.98 12.78 13.74
C GLY A 120 11.76 13.17 12.90
N ALA A 121 10.56 13.21 13.50
CA ALA A 121 9.35 13.66 12.81
C ALA A 121 9.42 15.16 12.49
N GLN A 122 9.91 15.98 13.42
CA GLN A 122 10.10 17.42 13.18
C GLN A 122 11.10 17.70 12.04
N VAL A 123 12.17 16.92 11.96
CA VAL A 123 13.18 17.00 10.89
C VAL A 123 12.59 16.63 9.54
N LEU A 124 11.74 15.59 9.47
CA LEU A 124 11.00 15.26 8.24
C LEU A 124 10.10 16.43 7.81
N LEU A 125 9.31 16.97 8.74
CA LEU A 125 8.42 18.10 8.47
C LEU A 125 9.21 19.34 8.00
N ALA A 126 10.34 19.64 8.65
CA ALA A 126 11.21 20.76 8.28
C ALA A 126 11.84 20.57 6.88
N ALA A 127 12.12 19.33 6.48
CA ALA A 127 12.56 18.98 5.14
C ALA A 127 11.43 19.03 4.08
N GLY A 128 10.23 19.48 4.45
CA GLY A 128 9.08 19.60 3.55
C GLY A 128 8.29 18.31 3.36
N ALA A 129 8.51 17.31 4.21
CA ALA A 129 7.81 16.05 4.10
C ALA A 129 6.35 16.14 4.54
N ASN A 130 5.47 15.44 3.82
CA ASN A 130 4.16 15.06 4.32
C ASN A 130 4.25 13.64 4.90
N LEU A 131 4.05 13.52 6.21
CA LEU A 131 4.20 12.24 6.92
C LEU A 131 3.17 11.19 6.48
N THR A 132 1.95 11.63 6.13
CA THR A 132 0.91 10.75 5.60
C THR A 132 1.32 10.19 4.25
N ASP A 133 1.83 11.02 3.34
CA ASP A 133 2.25 10.59 2.01
C ASP A 133 3.45 9.62 2.07
N ILE A 134 4.37 9.81 3.03
CA ILE A 134 5.47 8.86 3.28
C ILE A 134 4.92 7.53 3.78
N ARG A 135 4.00 7.53 4.76
CA ARG A 135 3.37 6.31 5.26
C ARG A 135 2.71 5.54 4.12
N ASP A 136 1.92 6.22 3.30
CA ASP A 136 1.24 5.60 2.16
C ASP A 136 2.24 5.01 1.17
N THR A 137 3.34 5.72 0.90
CA THR A 137 4.42 5.23 0.03
C THR A 137 5.10 3.98 0.58
N VAL A 138 5.32 3.90 1.90
CA VAL A 138 5.87 2.70 2.55
C VAL A 138 4.89 1.52 2.42
N VAL A 139 3.59 1.75 2.66
CA VAL A 139 2.55 0.72 2.51
C VAL A 139 2.45 0.23 1.06
N ASP A 140 2.55 1.13 0.09
CA ASP A 140 2.54 0.82 -1.34
C ASP A 140 3.76 -0.02 -1.74
N LEU A 141 4.94 0.36 -1.26
CA LEU A 141 6.19 -0.38 -1.46
C LEU A 141 6.09 -1.82 -0.94
N LEU A 142 5.48 -2.02 0.23
CA LEU A 142 5.27 -3.34 0.83
C LEU A 142 4.22 -4.16 0.09
N SER A 143 3.21 -3.50 -0.47
CA SER A 143 2.16 -4.12 -1.26
C SER A 143 2.61 -4.45 -2.70
N GLY A 144 3.85 -4.08 -3.08
CA GLY A 144 4.36 -4.24 -4.44
C GLY A 144 3.74 -3.26 -5.45
N VAL A 145 3.05 -2.23 -4.97
CA VAL A 145 2.46 -1.17 -5.79
C VAL A 145 3.57 -0.15 -6.10
N LYS A 146 3.96 -0.07 -7.38
CA LYS A 146 4.81 1.04 -7.85
C LYS A 146 3.97 2.31 -7.83
N PRO A 147 4.42 3.40 -7.20
CA PRO A 147 3.73 4.67 -7.26
C PRO A 147 3.86 5.17 -8.69
N GLU A 148 2.71 5.43 -9.28
CA GLU A 148 2.63 6.19 -10.51
C GLU A 148 3.24 7.57 -10.25
N HIS A 149 4.33 7.86 -10.95
CA HIS A 149 4.99 9.17 -10.95
C HIS A 149 3.97 10.23 -11.38
N GLN A 150 3.55 11.09 -10.47
CA GLN A 150 2.94 12.37 -10.84
C GLN A 150 4.05 13.37 -11.17
N GLY A 151 4.17 13.68 -12.46
CA GLY A 151 4.45 15.05 -12.91
C GLY A 151 5.90 15.45 -13.16
N ASN A 152 6.44 15.03 -14.32
CA ASN A 152 6.84 16.04 -15.31
C ASN A 152 6.57 15.49 -16.70
N ALA A 153 5.78 16.23 -17.48
CA ALA A 153 5.29 15.83 -18.79
C ALA A 153 6.44 15.80 -19.83
N ASP A 154 6.53 14.69 -20.57
CA ASP A 154 7.27 14.57 -21.83
C ASP A 154 6.22 14.28 -22.93
N PRO A 155 6.21 14.96 -24.10
CA PRO A 155 5.04 15.09 -24.96
C PRO A 155 4.87 13.95 -25.98
N SER A 156 5.46 12.78 -25.75
CA SER A 156 5.19 11.61 -26.59
C SER A 156 4.01 10.82 -26.01
N GLY A 157 2.92 10.74 -26.77
CA GLY A 157 1.69 10.03 -26.38
C GLY A 157 1.89 8.57 -25.93
N PRO A 158 0.83 7.92 -25.41
CA PRO A 158 0.94 6.60 -24.80
C PRO A 158 1.57 5.59 -25.75
N ARG A 159 2.63 4.91 -25.28
CA ARG A 159 3.28 3.84 -26.04
C ARG A 159 2.27 2.70 -26.27
N PRO A 160 2.15 2.15 -27.49
CA PRO A 160 1.31 0.98 -27.72
C PRO A 160 1.66 -0.15 -26.74
N GLY A 161 0.67 -0.64 -25.98
CA GLY A 161 0.87 -1.69 -24.97
C GLY A 161 1.23 -1.20 -23.56
N SER A 162 1.22 0.11 -23.28
CA SER A 162 1.30 0.59 -21.89
C SER A 162 0.03 0.24 -21.11
N ARG A 163 0.20 -0.17 -19.85
CA ARG A 163 -0.90 -0.46 -18.92
C ARG A 163 -1.73 0.80 -18.64
N GLN A 164 -3.04 0.65 -18.59
CA GLN A 164 -3.99 1.68 -18.20
C GLN A 164 -4.81 1.19 -17.01
N SER A 165 -4.86 2.00 -15.94
CA SER A 165 -5.67 1.73 -14.76
C SER A 165 -7.10 2.22 -14.99
N VAL A 166 -8.10 1.39 -14.69
CA VAL A 166 -9.52 1.75 -14.72
C VAL A 166 -9.93 2.10 -13.30
N GLN A 167 -10.33 3.35 -13.10
CA GLN A 167 -10.80 3.88 -11.83
C GLN A 167 -12.30 4.13 -11.91
N ILE A 168 -13.05 3.79 -10.86
CA ILE A 168 -14.47 4.13 -10.74
C ILE A 168 -14.65 4.93 -9.46
N ASP A 169 -15.28 6.09 -9.58
CA ASP A 169 -15.66 6.89 -8.42
C ASP A 169 -16.70 6.13 -7.57
N GLY A 170 -16.43 6.02 -6.26
CA GLY A 170 -17.29 5.28 -5.32
C GLY A 170 -16.83 3.84 -5.04
N LEU A 171 -16.12 3.18 -5.97
CA LEU A 171 -15.50 1.86 -5.76
C LEU A 171 -14.06 1.99 -5.25
N ARG A 172 -13.84 2.88 -4.28
CA ARG A 172 -12.51 3.14 -3.74
C ARG A 172 -12.15 2.07 -2.71
N HIS A 173 -11.13 1.27 -3.02
CA HIS A 173 -10.48 0.43 -2.02
C HIS A 173 -9.76 1.30 -0.97
N ARG A 174 -9.56 0.78 0.25
CA ARG A 174 -8.73 1.43 1.29
C ARG A 174 -7.21 1.43 0.97
N SER A 175 -6.85 1.03 -0.24
CA SER A 175 -5.48 0.95 -0.79
C SER A 175 -5.56 1.32 -2.28
N PRO A 176 -4.49 1.81 -2.94
CA PRO A 176 -4.54 2.32 -4.32
C PRO A 176 -4.58 1.18 -5.37
N ILE A 177 -5.59 0.32 -5.25
CA ILE A 177 -5.87 -0.77 -6.19
C ILE A 177 -6.90 -0.22 -7.19
N PRO A 178 -6.60 -0.18 -8.50
CA PRO A 178 -7.59 0.23 -9.49
C PRO A 178 -8.71 -0.80 -9.58
N ALA A 179 -9.90 -0.39 -10.01
CA ALA A 179 -11.03 -1.31 -10.20
C ALA A 179 -10.71 -2.37 -11.28
N ALA A 180 -9.96 -2.00 -12.31
CA ALA A 180 -9.39 -2.92 -13.29
C ALA A 180 -8.09 -2.39 -13.91
N SER A 181 -7.38 -3.23 -14.64
CA SER A 181 -6.20 -2.87 -15.43
C SER A 181 -6.35 -3.37 -16.85
N ARG A 182 -6.03 -2.51 -17.82
CA ARG A 182 -6.02 -2.81 -19.25
C ARG A 182 -4.61 -2.80 -19.83
N ILE A 183 -4.26 -3.78 -20.66
CA ILE A 183 -3.08 -3.76 -21.55
C ILE A 183 -3.53 -4.23 -22.93
N GLY A 184 -3.52 -3.33 -23.92
CA GLY A 184 -4.03 -3.65 -25.25
C GLY A 184 -5.50 -4.14 -25.20
N PRO A 185 -5.83 -5.32 -25.75
CA PRO A 185 -7.18 -5.86 -25.70
C PRO A 185 -7.52 -6.54 -24.36
N PHE A 186 -6.54 -6.77 -23.48
CA PHE A 186 -6.79 -7.50 -22.23
C PHE A 186 -7.22 -6.54 -21.12
N LEU A 187 -8.36 -6.83 -20.50
CA LEU A 187 -8.87 -6.15 -19.31
C LEU A 187 -9.03 -7.17 -18.19
N THR A 188 -8.46 -6.90 -17.01
CA THR A 188 -8.65 -7.74 -15.82
C THR A 188 -9.10 -6.89 -14.65
N SER A 189 -10.12 -7.32 -13.92
CA SER A 189 -10.58 -6.62 -12.73
C SER A 189 -9.73 -6.94 -11.51
N SER A 190 -9.76 -6.04 -10.54
CA SER A 190 -9.42 -6.36 -9.15
C SER A 190 -10.55 -7.19 -8.51
N ILE A 191 -10.43 -7.47 -7.21
CA ILE A 191 -11.52 -8.12 -6.47
C ILE A 191 -12.68 -7.14 -6.34
N ILE A 192 -13.85 -7.55 -6.82
CA ILE A 192 -15.10 -6.81 -6.74
C ILE A 192 -15.86 -7.28 -5.51
N VAL A 193 -16.18 -6.34 -4.64
CA VAL A 193 -16.97 -6.56 -3.41
C VAL A 193 -18.37 -5.99 -3.63
N GLY A 194 -19.39 -6.66 -3.11
CA GLY A 194 -20.80 -6.26 -3.22
C GLY A 194 -21.22 -5.10 -2.31
N LEU A 195 -20.41 -4.05 -2.21
CA LEU A 195 -20.77 -2.84 -1.46
C LEU A 195 -21.98 -2.14 -2.10
N ASP A 196 -22.82 -1.50 -1.31
CA ASP A 196 -23.86 -0.62 -1.82
C ASP A 196 -23.21 0.60 -2.49
N PRO A 197 -23.53 0.91 -3.76
CA PRO A 197 -22.87 2.00 -4.49
C PRO A 197 -23.27 3.39 -3.99
N ALA A 198 -24.40 3.54 -3.28
CA ALA A 198 -24.86 4.80 -2.73
C ALA A 198 -24.28 5.07 -1.33
N THR A 199 -24.16 4.05 -0.48
CA THR A 199 -23.68 4.21 0.90
C THR A 199 -22.22 3.81 1.10
N GLY A 200 -21.67 2.96 0.23
CA GLY A 200 -20.35 2.34 0.38
C GLY A 200 -20.30 1.27 1.46
N GLU A 201 -21.43 0.91 2.07
CA GLU A 201 -21.51 -0.10 3.12
C GLU A 201 -21.74 -1.49 2.53
N LEU A 202 -21.31 -2.52 3.26
CA LEU A 202 -21.53 -3.89 2.85
C LEU A 202 -22.93 -4.35 3.31
N PRO A 203 -23.84 -4.72 2.38
CA PRO A 203 -25.16 -5.20 2.75
C PRO A 203 -25.11 -6.52 3.53
N GLY A 204 -26.13 -6.77 4.36
CA GLY A 204 -26.20 -8.00 5.16
C GLY A 204 -26.64 -9.24 4.37
N SER A 205 -27.39 -9.06 3.28
CA SER A 205 -27.91 -10.13 2.42
C SER A 205 -26.90 -10.54 1.36
N THR A 206 -26.83 -11.85 1.08
CA THR A 206 -26.01 -12.38 -0.02
C THR A 206 -26.57 -11.95 -1.38
N GLU A 207 -27.89 -11.93 -1.55
CA GLU A 207 -28.58 -11.47 -2.76
C GLU A 207 -28.26 -10.02 -3.09
N GLU A 208 -28.31 -9.12 -2.10
CA GLU A 208 -27.96 -7.70 -2.29
C GLU A 208 -26.49 -7.54 -2.67
N GLN A 209 -25.58 -8.27 -2.01
CA GLN A 209 -24.16 -8.26 -2.39
C GLN A 209 -23.94 -8.80 -3.81
N ILE A 210 -24.67 -9.85 -4.22
CA ILE A 210 -24.62 -10.37 -5.60
C ILE A 210 -25.06 -9.29 -6.59
N SER A 211 -26.21 -8.66 -6.35
CA SER A 211 -26.74 -7.58 -7.20
C SER A 211 -25.70 -6.46 -7.38
N ASN A 212 -25.10 -6.02 -6.28
CA ASN A 212 -24.06 -4.99 -6.29
C ASN A 212 -22.79 -5.45 -7.03
N VAL A 213 -22.36 -6.71 -6.86
CA VAL A 213 -21.22 -7.26 -7.62
C VAL A 213 -21.46 -7.17 -9.13
N PHE A 214 -22.64 -7.57 -9.62
CA PHE A 214 -22.97 -7.47 -11.04
C PHE A 214 -23.05 -6.01 -11.51
N GLY A 215 -23.64 -5.12 -10.71
CA GLY A 215 -23.65 -3.69 -10.99
C GLY A 215 -22.24 -3.10 -11.12
N HIS A 216 -21.33 -3.48 -10.22
CA HIS A 216 -19.93 -3.06 -10.26
C HIS A 216 -19.18 -3.63 -11.48
N ILE A 217 -19.41 -4.89 -11.86
CA ILE A 217 -18.85 -5.44 -13.11
C ILE A 217 -19.28 -4.58 -14.31
N GLY A 218 -20.57 -4.28 -14.42
CA GLY A 218 -21.10 -3.43 -15.49
C GLY A 218 -20.46 -2.04 -15.52
N ALA A 219 -20.29 -1.40 -14.35
CA ALA A 219 -19.64 -0.10 -14.24
C ALA A 219 -18.16 -0.14 -14.68
N ILE A 220 -17.42 -1.21 -14.34
CA ILE A 220 -16.02 -1.42 -14.77
C ILE A 220 -15.92 -1.59 -16.27
N LEU A 221 -16.78 -2.43 -16.85
CA LEU A 221 -16.84 -2.62 -18.30
C LEU A 221 -17.12 -1.29 -19.00
N ALA A 222 -18.16 -0.56 -18.59
CA ALA A 222 -18.54 0.71 -19.19
C ALA A 222 -17.39 1.74 -19.12
N GLN A 223 -16.73 1.87 -17.97
CA GLN A 223 -15.59 2.77 -17.79
C GLN A 223 -14.38 2.38 -18.64
N ALA A 224 -14.21 1.08 -18.93
CA ALA A 224 -13.14 0.55 -19.77
C ALA A 224 -13.46 0.60 -21.27
N GLY A 225 -14.66 1.03 -21.66
CA GLY A 225 -15.16 0.97 -23.04
C GLY A 225 -15.42 -0.46 -23.51
N ALA A 226 -15.79 -1.36 -22.61
CA ALA A 226 -16.13 -2.75 -22.86
C ALA A 226 -17.62 -3.03 -22.59
N GLY A 227 -18.12 -4.13 -23.14
CA GLY A 227 -19.44 -4.70 -22.87
C GLY A 227 -19.37 -6.06 -22.18
N TRP A 228 -20.54 -6.58 -21.81
CA TRP A 228 -20.65 -7.91 -21.21
C TRP A 228 -20.13 -9.02 -22.14
N ASP A 229 -20.35 -8.87 -23.45
CA ASP A 229 -19.88 -9.82 -24.47
C ASP A 229 -18.35 -9.89 -24.59
N ASP A 230 -17.61 -8.90 -24.06
CA ASP A 230 -16.15 -8.94 -24.03
C ASP A 230 -15.61 -9.81 -22.88
N ILE A 231 -16.45 -10.21 -21.90
CA ILE A 231 -16.00 -11.04 -20.78
C ILE A 231 -15.64 -12.44 -21.29
N ALA A 232 -14.45 -12.91 -20.94
CA ALA A 232 -13.99 -14.27 -21.20
C ALA A 232 -14.22 -15.19 -19.98
N GLU A 233 -14.07 -14.65 -18.76
CA GLU A 233 -14.17 -15.41 -17.52
C GLU A 233 -14.68 -14.55 -16.37
N VAL A 234 -15.52 -15.14 -15.51
CA VAL A 234 -15.87 -14.61 -14.19
C VAL A 234 -15.66 -15.67 -13.11
N THR A 235 -14.88 -15.32 -12.09
CA THR A 235 -14.68 -16.13 -10.89
C THR A 235 -15.41 -15.50 -9.73
N PHE A 236 -16.26 -16.27 -9.05
CA PHE A 236 -16.90 -15.90 -7.79
C PHE A 236 -16.25 -16.63 -6.63
N ALA A 237 -16.04 -15.93 -5.51
CA ALA A 237 -15.66 -16.55 -4.25
C ALA A 237 -16.76 -16.31 -3.21
N MET A 238 -17.22 -17.36 -2.55
CA MET A 238 -18.33 -17.32 -1.58
C MET A 238 -17.95 -17.96 -0.25
N ILE A 239 -18.55 -17.49 0.84
CA ILE A 239 -18.44 -18.14 2.15
C ILE A 239 -19.31 -19.41 2.21
N ASP A 240 -20.57 -19.26 1.79
CA ASP A 240 -21.55 -20.33 1.76
C ASP A 240 -21.84 -20.74 0.30
N LEU A 241 -21.49 -21.98 -0.06
CA LEU A 241 -21.76 -22.52 -1.39
C LEU A 241 -23.21 -22.98 -1.57
N GLU A 242 -23.99 -23.15 -0.50
CA GLU A 242 -25.42 -23.48 -0.62
C GLU A 242 -26.18 -22.33 -1.30
N GLU A 243 -25.73 -21.10 -1.09
CA GLU A 243 -26.27 -19.87 -1.67
C GLU A 243 -25.84 -19.62 -3.14
N ARG A 244 -24.98 -20.46 -3.73
CA ARG A 244 -24.45 -20.23 -5.11
C ARG A 244 -25.53 -20.14 -6.20
N GLY A 245 -26.71 -20.70 -5.94
CA GLY A 245 -27.86 -20.63 -6.86
C GLY A 245 -28.33 -19.20 -7.12
N LEU A 246 -28.09 -18.28 -6.18
CA LEU A 246 -28.44 -16.87 -6.27
C LEU A 246 -27.69 -16.11 -7.37
N ILE A 247 -26.54 -16.64 -7.83
CA ILE A 247 -25.79 -16.08 -8.97
C ILE A 247 -26.52 -16.34 -10.29
N GLY A 248 -27.33 -17.39 -10.37
CA GLY A 248 -27.97 -17.86 -11.61
C GLY A 248 -28.83 -16.81 -12.32
N PRO A 249 -29.81 -16.18 -11.65
CA PRO A 249 -30.67 -15.19 -12.27
C PRO A 249 -29.93 -13.98 -12.88
N PRO A 250 -29.08 -13.21 -12.15
CA PRO A 250 -28.36 -12.09 -12.74
C PRO A 250 -27.34 -12.55 -13.79
N TRP A 251 -26.77 -13.76 -13.65
CA TRP A 251 -25.90 -14.33 -14.68
C TRP A 251 -26.63 -14.50 -16.02
N LEU A 252 -27.85 -15.04 -16.01
CA LEU A 252 -28.63 -15.27 -17.23
C LEU A 252 -29.21 -13.99 -17.81
N GLU A 253 -29.40 -12.95 -17.01
CA GLU A 253 -29.76 -11.61 -17.49
C GLU A 253 -28.66 -11.02 -18.37
N HIS A 254 -27.39 -11.14 -17.93
CA HIS A 254 -26.24 -10.61 -18.68
C HIS A 254 -25.69 -11.57 -19.74
N PHE A 255 -25.87 -12.88 -19.58
CA PHE A 255 -25.41 -13.91 -20.52
C PHE A 255 -26.55 -14.85 -20.94
N PRO A 256 -27.57 -14.33 -21.66
CA PRO A 256 -28.76 -15.11 -22.00
C PRO A 256 -28.46 -16.23 -23.00
N ASP A 257 -27.59 -15.99 -23.98
CA ASP A 257 -27.21 -16.98 -25.00
C ASP A 257 -26.27 -18.04 -24.42
N GLU A 258 -26.70 -19.30 -24.46
CA GLU A 258 -25.92 -20.43 -23.97
C GLU A 258 -24.66 -20.74 -24.80
N ASN A 259 -24.64 -20.34 -26.07
CA ASN A 259 -23.53 -20.62 -26.98
C ASN A 259 -22.40 -19.59 -26.88
N SER A 260 -22.61 -18.51 -26.13
CA SER A 260 -21.66 -17.38 -26.02
C SER A 260 -21.38 -16.97 -24.56
N ARG A 261 -21.71 -17.81 -23.57
CA ARG A 261 -21.44 -17.49 -22.16
C ARG A 261 -19.93 -17.54 -21.86
N PRO A 262 -19.41 -16.65 -21.01
CA PRO A 262 -18.04 -16.77 -20.53
C PRO A 262 -17.85 -17.98 -19.62
N ALA A 263 -16.60 -18.35 -19.40
CA ALA A 263 -16.24 -19.30 -18.36
C ALA A 263 -16.70 -18.77 -16.99
N ARG A 264 -17.22 -19.68 -16.15
CA ARG A 264 -17.66 -19.35 -14.79
C ARG A 264 -17.11 -20.34 -13.79
N GLU A 265 -16.45 -19.83 -12.76
CA GLU A 265 -16.01 -20.61 -11.61
C GLU A 265 -16.61 -20.04 -10.32
N VAL A 266 -17.01 -20.91 -9.39
CA VAL A 266 -17.44 -20.53 -8.04
C VAL A 266 -16.62 -21.31 -7.02
N GLN A 267 -15.89 -20.60 -6.16
CA GLN A 267 -15.01 -21.18 -5.16
C GLN A 267 -15.52 -20.90 -3.75
N GLN A 268 -15.44 -21.88 -2.85
CA GLN A 268 -15.65 -21.64 -1.42
C GLN A 268 -14.40 -21.03 -0.78
N ARG A 269 -14.61 -20.11 0.16
CA ARG A 269 -13.58 -19.52 1.01
C ARG A 269 -14.03 -19.52 2.46
N SER A 270 -13.09 -19.68 3.39
CA SER A 270 -13.37 -19.58 4.83
C SER A 270 -13.56 -18.13 5.31
N GLY A 271 -13.16 -17.15 4.50
CA GLY A 271 -13.26 -15.72 4.79
C GLY A 271 -13.04 -14.90 3.52
N LEU A 272 -13.69 -13.74 3.42
CA LEU A 272 -13.56 -12.77 2.33
C LEU A 272 -13.33 -11.36 2.90
N ALA A 273 -12.89 -10.45 2.03
CA ALA A 273 -12.56 -9.08 2.41
C ALA A 273 -13.73 -8.37 3.11
N GLY A 274 -13.45 -7.71 4.23
CA GLY A 274 -14.42 -6.86 4.92
C GLY A 274 -15.67 -7.56 5.45
N GLY A 275 -15.68 -8.90 5.57
CA GLY A 275 -16.86 -9.66 5.97
C GLY A 275 -17.84 -9.93 4.83
N ALA A 276 -17.43 -9.72 3.57
CA ALA A 276 -18.22 -10.07 2.39
C ALA A 276 -18.63 -11.54 2.40
N ARG A 277 -19.83 -11.81 1.86
CA ARG A 277 -20.34 -13.17 1.63
C ARG A 277 -20.02 -13.65 0.22
N ILE A 278 -19.88 -12.71 -0.71
CA ILE A 278 -19.44 -12.95 -2.08
C ILE A 278 -18.45 -11.88 -2.55
N THR A 279 -17.50 -12.29 -3.37
CA THR A 279 -16.69 -11.40 -4.20
C THR A 279 -16.58 -11.98 -5.61
N ALA A 280 -16.24 -11.13 -6.58
CA ALA A 280 -15.98 -11.58 -7.95
C ALA A 280 -14.69 -11.01 -8.52
N ARG A 281 -14.21 -11.62 -9.60
CA ARG A 281 -13.23 -11.07 -10.52
C ARG A 281 -13.63 -11.47 -11.94
N PHE A 282 -13.33 -10.62 -12.92
CA PHE A 282 -13.47 -10.99 -14.32
C PHE A 282 -12.22 -10.68 -15.13
N THR A 283 -12.09 -11.41 -16.24
CA THR A 283 -11.17 -11.10 -17.35
C THR A 283 -11.99 -10.90 -18.61
N ALA A 284 -11.71 -9.83 -19.34
CA ALA A 284 -12.35 -9.50 -20.61
C ALA A 284 -11.30 -9.29 -21.71
N TYR A 285 -11.70 -9.57 -22.95
CA TYR A 285 -10.92 -9.37 -24.16
C TYR A 285 -11.70 -8.45 -25.10
N LEU A 286 -11.23 -7.21 -25.24
CA LEU A 286 -11.88 -6.18 -26.03
C LEU A 286 -11.47 -6.35 -27.49
N SER A 287 -12.46 -6.51 -28.37
CA SER A 287 -12.23 -6.39 -29.81
C SER A 287 -11.80 -4.95 -30.16
N GLN A 288 -10.79 -4.81 -31.03
CA GLN A 288 -10.33 -3.51 -31.53
C GLN A 288 -11.32 -2.90 -32.53
#